data_AF-A0AAJ0BIW9-F1
#
_entry.id   AF-A0AAJ0BIW9-F1
#
_cell.length_a   1.000
_cell.length_b   1.000
_cell.length_c   1.000
_cell.angle_alpha   90.00
_cell.angle_beta   90.00
_cell.angle_gamma   90.00
#
_symmetry.space_group_name_H-M   'P 1'
#
loop_
_entity.id
_entity.type
_entity.pdbx_description
1 polymer ?
#
loop_
_entity_poly.entity_id
_entity_poly.type
_entity_poly.pdbx_seq_one_letter_code
_entity_poly.pdbx_strand_id
1 'polypeptide(L)'
;MQFLTIPVLALLTLGATAAPSAASVEDTGAAIVARADCSRILPACFGGNVVGQTNCRCKGQKETCDLWSCPGGSPNVMVCGQAGTGCVWI
;
A
#
# COMPACT_ATOMS: atom_id res chain seq x y z
N MET A 1 51.71 24.88 25.52
CA MET A 1 51.05 25.05 24.21
C MET A 1 51.32 23.75 23.45
N GLN A 2 50.37 22.97 22.96
CA GLN A 2 49.14 23.30 22.25
C GLN A 2 47.97 22.37 22.66
N PHE A 3 46.79 22.97 22.59
CA PHE A 3 45.47 22.40 22.74
C PHE A 3 45.10 21.59 21.51
N LEU A 4 44.42 20.45 21.67
CA LEU A 4 43.45 19.94 20.70
C LEU A 4 42.42 19.06 21.43
N THR A 5 41.55 19.72 22.20
CA THR A 5 40.21 19.21 22.49
C THR A 5 39.34 19.42 21.25
N ILE A 6 38.52 18.43 20.88
CA ILE A 6 37.14 18.54 20.36
C ILE A 6 36.66 17.11 20.03
N PRO A 7 35.68 16.55 20.76
CA PRO A 7 34.87 15.44 20.28
C PRO A 7 33.60 16.01 19.63
N VAL A 8 33.40 15.82 18.33
CA VAL A 8 32.13 16.18 17.67
C VAL A 8 31.48 14.94 17.10
N LEU A 9 30.43 14.51 17.82
CA LEU A 9 29.34 13.67 17.35
C LEU A 9 28.80 14.22 16.01
N ALA A 10 28.87 13.44 14.93
CA ALA A 10 28.05 13.68 13.74
C ALA A 10 26.80 12.79 13.82
N LEU A 11 25.65 13.43 14.00
CA LEU A 11 24.33 12.82 14.07
C LEU A 11 23.90 12.19 12.73
N LEU A 12 23.22 11.03 12.83
CA LEU A 12 22.48 10.40 11.74
C LEU A 12 21.36 11.32 11.23
N THR A 13 21.29 11.52 9.91
CA THR A 13 20.06 11.95 9.24
C THR A 13 19.80 11.06 8.02
N LEU A 14 18.89 10.09 8.16
CA LEU A 14 18.29 9.37 7.03
C LEU A 14 17.30 10.31 6.35
N GLY A 15 17.72 10.93 5.25
CA GLY A 15 16.83 11.68 4.37
C GLY A 15 16.34 10.81 3.23
N ALA A 16 15.18 10.17 3.40
CA ALA A 16 14.48 9.50 2.32
C ALA A 16 13.05 10.04 2.22
N THR A 17 12.83 11.05 1.40
CA THR A 17 11.49 11.43 0.92
C THR A 17 11.54 11.61 -0.59
N ALA A 18 11.35 10.50 -1.30
CA ALA A 18 10.99 10.54 -2.71
C ALA A 18 9.54 11.04 -2.81
N ALA A 19 9.34 12.19 -3.45
CA ALA A 19 8.01 12.70 -3.81
C ALA A 19 7.92 12.82 -5.34
N PRO A 20 7.04 12.05 -5.99
CA PRO A 20 6.52 12.43 -7.29
C PRO A 20 5.06 12.90 -7.17
N SER A 21 4.91 14.20 -7.36
CA SER A 21 3.82 14.92 -8.04
C SER A 21 2.57 14.12 -8.44
N ALA A 22 1.44 14.55 -7.87
CA ALA A 22 0.09 14.23 -8.33
C ALA A 22 -0.16 14.78 -9.75
N ALA A 23 -0.57 13.90 -10.67
CA ALA A 23 -1.12 14.26 -11.97
C ALA A 23 -2.52 13.66 -12.13
N SER A 24 -3.48 14.58 -12.19
CA SER A 24 -4.82 14.63 -12.81
C SER A 24 -5.59 13.34 -13.15
N VAL A 25 -6.85 13.37 -12.71
CA VAL A 25 -7.97 12.46 -12.99
C VAL A 25 -8.51 12.67 -14.42
N GLU A 26 -8.74 11.58 -15.16
CA GLU A 26 -9.70 11.55 -16.28
C GLU A 26 -10.72 10.42 -16.04
N ASP A 27 -11.92 10.84 -15.64
CA ASP A 27 -13.13 10.03 -15.42
C ASP A 27 -13.80 9.75 -16.77
N THR A 28 -13.71 8.50 -17.25
CA THR A 28 -14.46 8.05 -18.43
C THR A 28 -15.43 6.96 -17.99
N GLY A 29 -16.72 7.30 -17.95
CA GLY A 29 -17.84 6.51 -17.44
C GLY A 29 -18.18 5.23 -18.22
N ALA A 30 -17.30 4.24 -18.17
CA ALA A 30 -17.68 2.83 -18.20
C ALA A 30 -17.55 2.33 -16.75
N ALA A 31 -18.50 1.54 -16.25
CA ALA A 31 -18.31 0.86 -14.97
C ALA A 31 -17.17 -0.16 -15.11
N ILE A 32 -15.93 0.33 -14.94
CA ILE A 32 -14.72 -0.47 -14.99
C ILE A 32 -14.81 -1.42 -13.81
N VAL A 33 -15.18 -2.67 -14.10
CA VAL A 33 -15.14 -3.73 -13.10
C VAL A 33 -13.68 -3.90 -12.74
N ALA A 34 -13.30 -3.52 -11.52
CA ALA A 34 -11.94 -3.68 -11.01
C ALA A 34 -11.50 -5.14 -11.20
N ARG A 35 -10.59 -5.37 -12.13
CA ARG A 35 -10.06 -6.69 -12.48
C ARG A 35 -8.97 -7.01 -11.46
N ALA A 36 -9.21 -8.03 -10.63
CA ALA A 36 -8.17 -8.57 -9.77
C ALA A 36 -7.37 -9.66 -10.50
N ASP A 37 -6.05 -9.68 -10.36
CA ASP A 37 -5.24 -10.83 -10.77
C ASP A 37 -5.23 -11.89 -9.67
N CYS A 38 -6.14 -12.85 -9.79
CA CYS A 38 -6.28 -13.95 -8.83
C CYS A 38 -5.18 -15.01 -8.91
N SER A 39 -4.28 -14.93 -9.89
CA SER A 39 -3.14 -15.85 -10.02
C SER A 39 -2.04 -15.53 -9.03
N ARG A 40 -2.04 -14.31 -8.47
CA ARG A 40 -1.03 -13.80 -7.55
C ARG A 40 -1.65 -13.31 -6.25
N ILE A 41 -1.73 -14.21 -5.29
CA ILE A 41 -2.16 -13.90 -3.93
C ILE A 41 -0.98 -13.35 -3.13
N LEU A 42 -1.18 -12.21 -2.48
CA LEU A 42 -0.17 -11.48 -1.73
C LEU A 42 -0.57 -11.33 -0.26
N PRO A 43 0.37 -11.07 0.65
CA PRO A 43 0.02 -10.55 1.98
C PRO A 43 -0.59 -9.14 1.87
N ALA A 44 -1.21 -8.66 2.95
CA ALA A 44 -1.64 -7.28 3.04
C ALA A 44 -0.43 -6.33 2.88
N CYS A 45 -0.67 -5.20 2.21
CA CYS A 45 0.36 -4.18 2.01
C CYS A 45 0.86 -3.60 3.34
N PHE A 46 2.18 -3.38 3.43
CA PHE A 46 2.78 -2.76 4.60
C PHE A 46 2.37 -1.30 4.74
N GLY A 47 1.96 -0.89 5.94
CA GLY A 47 1.51 0.46 6.23
C GLY A 47 0.13 0.81 5.66
N GLY A 48 -0.59 -0.16 5.09
CA GLY A 48 -1.98 0.01 4.70
C GLY A 48 -2.94 -0.18 5.87
N ASN A 49 -4.21 0.16 5.63
CA ASN A 49 -5.29 -0.04 6.60
C ASN A 49 -6.59 -0.46 5.92
N VAL A 50 -7.44 -1.14 6.67
CA VAL A 50 -8.81 -1.45 6.24
C VAL A 50 -9.61 -0.14 6.15
N VAL A 51 -10.26 0.06 5.02
CA VAL A 51 -11.17 1.20 4.75
C VAL A 51 -12.62 0.77 4.57
N GLY A 52 -12.88 -0.53 4.51
CA GLY A 52 -14.22 -1.08 4.42
C GLY A 52 -14.21 -2.58 4.18
N GLN A 53 -15.38 -3.10 3.81
CA GLN A 53 -15.57 -4.51 3.47
C GLN A 53 -16.28 -4.62 2.12
N THR A 54 -15.98 -5.69 1.40
CA THR A 54 -16.51 -5.95 0.06
C THR A 54 -16.59 -7.45 -0.21
N ASN A 55 -17.23 -7.81 -1.32
CA ASN A 55 -17.19 -9.17 -1.83
C ASN A 55 -15.80 -9.50 -2.35
N CYS A 56 -15.33 -10.69 -2.03
CA CYS A 56 -14.06 -11.19 -2.51
C CYS A 56 -14.02 -11.25 -4.05
N ARG A 57 -12.87 -10.92 -4.63
CA ARG A 57 -12.69 -10.90 -6.10
C ARG A 57 -12.25 -12.24 -6.65
N CYS A 58 -11.59 -13.05 -5.82
CA CYS A 58 -10.94 -14.28 -6.24
C CYS A 58 -11.55 -15.51 -5.58
N LYS A 59 -11.70 -16.58 -6.37
CA LYS A 59 -12.08 -17.89 -5.84
C LYS A 59 -10.99 -18.36 -4.87
N GLY A 60 -11.39 -18.78 -3.67
CA GLY A 60 -10.48 -19.23 -2.61
C GLY A 60 -10.28 -18.21 -1.49
N GLN A 61 -10.58 -16.93 -1.73
CA GLN A 61 -10.80 -15.99 -0.63
C GLN A 61 -12.08 -16.39 0.10
N LYS A 62 -12.01 -16.44 1.43
CA LYS A 62 -13.11 -16.90 2.29
C LYS A 62 -13.60 -15.76 3.17
N GLU A 63 -14.86 -15.89 3.57
CA GLU A 63 -15.61 -14.91 4.36
C GLU A 63 -15.80 -13.58 3.62
N THR A 64 -16.20 -12.55 4.34
CA THR A 64 -16.19 -11.18 3.81
C THR A 64 -14.74 -10.76 3.57
N CYS A 65 -14.49 -10.02 2.48
CA CYS A 65 -13.16 -9.50 2.22
C CYS A 65 -13.04 -8.06 2.71
N ASP A 66 -11.93 -7.74 3.37
CA ASP A 66 -11.58 -6.38 3.73
C ASP A 66 -11.05 -5.63 2.51
N LEU A 67 -11.50 -4.39 2.36
CA LEU A 67 -10.95 -3.43 1.42
C LEU A 67 -9.84 -2.66 2.12
N TRP A 68 -8.61 -2.80 1.62
CA TRP A 68 -7.41 -2.20 2.17
C TRP A 68 -6.96 -1.03 1.30
N SER A 69 -6.77 0.13 1.92
CA SER A 69 -6.04 1.24 1.31
C SER A 69 -4.55 1.07 1.61
N CYS A 70 -3.72 1.09 0.58
CA CYS A 70 -2.29 0.90 0.67
C CYS A 70 -1.54 2.20 0.37
N PRO A 71 -0.41 2.46 1.04
CA PRO A 71 0.44 3.59 0.70
C PRO A 71 1.08 3.40 -0.69
N GLY A 72 1.24 4.50 -1.41
CA GLY A 72 1.65 4.52 -2.83
C GLY A 72 0.55 5.15 -3.69
N GLY A 73 0.91 5.76 -4.83
CA GLY A 73 -0.02 6.56 -5.66
C GLY A 73 -1.34 5.86 -6.03
N SER A 74 -2.43 6.62 -6.16
CA SER A 74 -3.76 6.04 -6.40
C SER A 74 -3.93 5.37 -7.78
N PRO A 75 -4.77 4.32 -7.91
CA PRO A 75 -5.41 3.56 -6.84
C PRO A 75 -4.50 2.43 -6.34
N ASN A 76 -4.08 2.51 -5.07
CA ASN A 76 -3.34 1.45 -4.39
C ASN A 76 -4.28 0.79 -3.38
N VAL A 77 -5.12 -0.12 -3.88
CA VAL A 77 -6.15 -0.76 -3.08
C VAL A 77 -6.03 -2.27 -3.20
N MET A 78 -6.18 -2.98 -2.08
CA MET A 78 -6.22 -4.44 -2.07
C MET A 78 -7.54 -4.94 -1.51
N VAL A 79 -7.93 -6.13 -1.92
CA VAL A 79 -9.03 -6.89 -1.32
C VAL A 79 -8.46 -8.14 -0.68
N CYS A 80 -8.64 -8.29 0.63
CA CYS A 80 -8.05 -9.34 1.46
C CYS A 80 -9.14 -10.20 2.11
N GLY A 81 -9.04 -11.53 2.02
CA GLY A 81 -10.01 -12.41 2.70
C GLY A 81 -9.70 -12.56 4.19
N GLN A 82 -10.71 -12.35 5.04
CA GLN A 82 -10.58 -12.29 6.51
C GLN A 82 -10.04 -13.57 7.15
N ALA A 83 -10.32 -14.73 6.55
CA ALA A 83 -9.77 -16.02 7.00
C ALA A 83 -8.27 -16.23 6.69
N GLY A 84 -7.49 -15.15 6.50
CA GLY A 84 -6.06 -15.23 6.17
C GLY A 84 -5.78 -15.83 4.79
N THR A 85 -6.75 -15.74 3.87
CA THR A 85 -6.68 -16.33 2.52
C THR A 85 -5.88 -15.49 1.52
N GLY A 86 -5.34 -14.36 1.98
CA GLY A 86 -4.50 -13.45 1.23
C GLY A 86 -5.26 -12.38 0.45
N CYS A 87 -4.49 -11.53 -0.22
CA CYS A 87 -4.92 -10.27 -0.80
C CYS A 87 -4.62 -10.20 -2.29
N VAL A 88 -5.42 -9.41 -3.01
CA VAL A 88 -5.21 -9.09 -4.41
C VAL A 88 -5.36 -7.60 -4.65
N TRP A 89 -4.54 -7.04 -5.53
CA TRP A 89 -4.68 -5.65 -5.98
C TRP A 89 -5.92 -5.50 -6.86
N ILE A 90 -6.61 -4.36 -6.72
CA ILE A 90 -7.79 -4.00 -7.49
C ILE A 90 -7.73 -2.56 -8.01
#